data_AF-A0A2N3DQW1-F1
#
_entry.id   AF-A0A2N3DQW1-F1
#
_cell.length_a   1.000
_cell.length_b   1.000
_cell.length_c   1.000
_cell.angle_alpha   90.00
_cell.angle_beta   90.00
_cell.angle_gamma   90.00
#
_symmetry.space_group_name_H-M   'P 1'
#
loop_
_entity.id
_entity.type
_entity.pdbx_description
1 polymer ?
#
loop_
_entity_poly.entity_id
_entity_poly.type
_entity_poly.pdbx_seq_one_letter_code
_entity_poly.pdbx_strand_id
1 'polypeptide(L)'
;MIQSIPLKKLAASPRNVRKSSDVLADLQLRADIAARGLLQNLVVRKGKRGKFEVEAGGRRLAALQALAEKGTLPENHEVTCLV
;
A
#
# COMPACT_ATOMS: atom_id res chain seq x y z
N MET A 1 5.19 -11.30 -11.18
CA MET A 1 6.40 -11.64 -10.38
C MET A 1 6.35 -10.85 -9.08
N ILE A 2 6.75 -11.40 -7.94
CA ILE A 2 6.79 -10.63 -6.69
C ILE A 2 8.08 -9.81 -6.66
N GLN A 3 7.96 -8.50 -6.40
CA GLN A 3 9.07 -7.56 -6.31
C GLN A 3 8.89 -6.67 -5.08
N SER A 4 10.00 -6.34 -4.43
CA SER A 4 10.04 -5.34 -3.36
C SER A 4 10.11 -3.95 -3.98
N ILE A 5 9.10 -3.12 -3.72
CA ILE A 5 8.99 -1.77 -4.30
C ILE A 5 8.92 -0.76 -3.16
N PRO A 6 9.73 0.30 -3.17
CA PRO A 6 9.64 1.37 -2.18
C PRO A 6 8.26 2.02 -2.17
N LEU A 7 7.68 2.25 -0.99
CA LEU A 7 6.37 2.88 -0.83
C LEU A 7 6.26 4.23 -1.58
N LYS A 8 7.36 5.01 -1.64
CA LYS A 8 7.44 6.29 -2.38
C LYS A 8 7.17 6.17 -3.89
N LYS A 9 7.35 4.97 -4.47
CA LYS A 9 7.10 4.70 -5.91
C LYS A 9 5.71 4.15 -6.19
N LEU A 10 4.92 3.85 -5.15
CA LEU A 10 3.57 3.32 -5.25
C LEU A 10 2.55 4.45 -5.29
N ALA A 11 1.62 4.37 -6.24
CA ALA A 11 0.48 5.28 -6.36
C ALA A 11 -0.82 4.48 -6.42
N ALA A 12 -1.91 5.01 -5.88
CA ALA A 12 -3.22 4.38 -6.01
C ALA A 12 -3.69 4.45 -7.47
N SER A 13 -4.08 3.31 -8.06
CA SER A 13 -4.66 3.31 -9.41
C SER A 13 -6.13 3.74 -9.38
N PRO A 14 -6.62 4.50 -10.38
CA PRO A 14 -8.04 4.78 -10.54
C PRO A 14 -8.88 3.53 -10.82
N ARG A 15 -8.24 2.40 -11.16
CA ARG A 15 -8.91 1.10 -11.37
C ARG A 15 -9.33 0.40 -10.07
N ASN A 16 -8.93 0.92 -8.92
CA ASN A 16 -9.35 0.35 -7.65
C ASN A 16 -10.85 0.55 -7.47
N VAL A 17 -11.60 -0.54 -7.53
CA VAL A 17 -13.08 -0.54 -7.47
C VAL A 17 -13.63 -0.04 -6.13
N ARG A 18 -12.85 -0.15 -5.05
CA ARG A 18 -13.28 0.28 -3.72
C ARG A 18 -12.90 1.73 -3.48
N LYS A 19 -13.88 2.63 -3.57
CA LYS A 19 -13.73 4.09 -3.38
C LYS A 19 -14.04 4.57 -1.97
N SER A 20 -14.78 3.78 -1.20
CA SER A 20 -15.14 4.07 0.19
C SER A 20 -14.90 2.85 1.05
N SER A 21 -14.36 3.08 2.24
CA SER A 21 -14.17 2.07 3.27
C SER A 21 -14.62 2.63 4.61
N ASP A 22 -14.97 1.70 5.52
CA ASP A 22 -15.28 2.03 6.90
C ASP A 22 -14.01 2.51 7.60
N VAL A 23 -14.08 3.71 8.19
CA VAL A 23 -12.97 4.35 8.89
C VAL A 23 -12.48 3.49 10.04
N LEU A 24 -13.38 2.84 10.79
CA LEU A 24 -13.00 1.96 11.90
C LEU A 24 -12.22 0.75 11.40
N ALA A 25 -12.67 0.15 10.30
CA ALA A 25 -11.99 -0.98 9.70
C ALA A 25 -10.61 -0.59 9.11
N ASP A 26 -10.47 0.62 8.60
CA ASP A 26 -9.19 1.14 8.10
C ASP A 26 -8.20 1.41 9.23
N LEU A 27 -8.67 1.96 10.36
CA LEU A 27 -7.85 2.14 11.56
C LEU A 27 -7.39 0.80 12.12
N GLN A 28 -8.29 -0.19 12.18
CA GLN A 28 -7.96 -1.55 12.62
C GLN A 28 -6.91 -2.18 11.68
N LEU A 29 -7.11 -2.06 10.36
CA LEU A 29 -6.17 -2.56 9.36
C LEU A 29 -4.80 -1.89 9.48
N ARG A 30 -4.77 -0.58 9.76
CA ARG A 30 -3.53 0.15 9.98
C ARG A 30 -2.79 -0.37 11.21
N ALA A 31 -3.49 -0.58 12.31
CA ALA A 31 -2.89 -1.13 13.53
C ALA A 31 -2.35 -2.55 13.31
N ASP A 32 -3.09 -3.40 12.59
CA ASP A 32 -2.66 -4.77 12.27
C ASP A 32 -1.42 -4.77 11.37
N ILE A 33 -1.37 -3.93 10.34
CA ILE A 33 -0.18 -3.77 9.47
C ILE A 33 1.01 -3.25 10.26
N ALA A 34 0.82 -2.35 11.21
CA ALA A 34 1.91 -1.85 12.05
C ALA A 34 2.47 -2.94 12.99
N ALA A 35 1.61 -3.82 13.50
CA ALA A 35 2.00 -4.86 14.44
C ALA A 35 2.60 -6.10 13.76
N ARG A 36 2.02 -6.52 12.62
CA ARG A 36 2.34 -7.79 11.95
C ARG A 36 3.00 -7.62 10.58
N GLY A 37 2.95 -6.43 10.00
CA GLY A 37 3.38 -6.18 8.63
C GLY A 37 2.32 -6.53 7.59
N LEU A 38 2.70 -6.42 6.31
CA LEU A 38 1.80 -6.69 5.20
C LEU A 38 1.71 -8.21 4.92
N LEU A 39 0.64 -8.85 5.38
CA LEU A 39 0.37 -10.28 5.14
C LEU A 39 0.01 -10.62 3.69
N GLN A 40 -0.65 -9.68 2.99
CA GLN A 40 -1.12 -9.88 1.62
C GLN A 40 -0.55 -8.81 0.71
N ASN A 41 0.27 -9.27 -0.24
CA ASN A 41 0.98 -8.45 -1.21
C ASN A 41 0.02 -7.51 -1.96
N LEU A 42 0.54 -6.35 -2.36
CA LEU A 42 -0.19 -5.42 -3.23
C LEU A 42 -0.10 -5.91 -4.68
N VAL A 43 -1.15 -5.71 -5.48
CA VAL A 43 -1.07 -5.96 -6.94
C VAL A 43 -0.87 -4.63 -7.62
N VAL A 44 0.19 -4.55 -8.41
CA VAL A 44 0.62 -3.30 -9.04
C VAL A 44 0.84 -3.50 -10.52
N ARG A 45 0.67 -2.42 -11.27
CA ARG A 45 1.02 -2.33 -12.68
C ARG A 45 2.15 -1.34 -12.86
N LYS A 46 3.04 -1.60 -13.83
CA LYS A 46 4.03 -0.61 -14.27
C LYS A 46 3.30 0.61 -14.84
N GLY A 47 3.43 1.75 -14.16
CA GLY A 47 2.91 3.05 -14.58
C GLY A 47 3.93 3.83 -15.40
N LYS A 48 3.62 5.11 -15.65
CA LYS A 48 4.55 6.01 -16.36
C LYS A 48 5.71 6.46 -15.45
N ARG A 49 6.89 6.66 -16.04
CA ARG A 49 8.09 7.22 -15.37
C ARG A 49 8.62 6.39 -14.19
N GLY A 50 8.54 5.06 -14.26
CA GLY A 50 9.12 4.17 -13.23
C GLY A 50 8.35 4.13 -11.91
N LYS A 51 7.10 4.61 -11.90
CA LYS A 51 6.15 4.44 -10.80
C LYS A 51 5.30 3.20 -11.00
N PHE A 52 4.72 2.70 -9.92
CA PHE A 52 3.83 1.55 -9.94
C PHE A 52 2.45 1.96 -9.44
N GLU A 53 1.43 1.60 -10.21
CA GLU A 53 0.03 1.87 -9.89
C GLU A 53 -0.58 0.65 -9.23
N VAL A 54 -1.05 0.79 -7.99
CA VAL A 54 -1.67 -0.29 -7.23
C VAL A 54 -3.08 -0.52 -7.76
N GLU A 55 -3.28 -1.63 -8.47
CA GLU A 55 -4.60 -2.06 -8.98
C GLU A 55 -5.42 -2.75 -7.89
N ALA A 56 -4.78 -3.54 -7.01
CA ALA A 56 -5.45 -4.19 -5.89
C ALA A 56 -4.70 -4.00 -4.57
N GLY A 57 -5.45 -3.71 -3.50
CA GLY A 57 -4.91 -3.46 -2.17
C GLY A 57 -4.83 -1.98 -1.79
N GLY A 58 -5.60 -1.09 -2.42
CA GLY A 58 -5.54 0.35 -2.11
C GLY A 58 -5.78 0.73 -0.65
N ARG A 59 -6.59 -0.03 0.11
CA ARG A 59 -6.74 0.18 1.58
C ARG A 59 -5.44 -0.08 2.34
N ARG A 60 -4.70 -1.12 1.94
CA ARG A 60 -3.40 -1.45 2.54
C ARG A 60 -2.36 -0.41 2.16
N LEU A 61 -2.38 0.08 0.91
CA LEU A 61 -1.54 1.20 0.49
C LEU A 61 -1.81 2.45 1.33
N ALA A 62 -3.08 2.81 1.52
CA ALA A 62 -3.46 3.97 2.35
C ALA A 62 -3.04 3.79 3.80
N ALA A 63 -3.21 2.59 4.37
CA ALA A 63 -2.73 2.28 5.72
C ALA A 63 -1.20 2.41 5.85
N LEU A 64 -0.44 1.91 4.87
CA LEU A 64 1.02 2.03 4.82
C LEU A 64 1.45 3.51 4.68
N GLN A 65 0.78 4.27 3.82
CA GLN A 65 1.03 5.71 3.67
C GLN A 65 0.77 6.45 4.99
N ALA A 66 -0.36 6.20 5.64
CA ALA A 66 -0.70 6.80 6.93
C ALA A 66 0.29 6.40 8.05
N LEU A 67 0.87 5.21 8.01
CA LEU A 67 1.90 4.77 8.96
C LEU A 67 3.26 5.42 8.68
N ALA A 68 3.62 5.59 7.41
CA ALA A 68 4.81 6.30 7.00
C ALA A 68 4.73 7.79 7.36
N GLU A 69 3.58 8.43 7.14
CA GLU A 69 3.31 9.81 7.56
C GLU A 69 3.37 9.97 9.09
N LYS A 70 2.90 8.97 9.84
CA LYS A 70 2.99 8.95 11.31
C LYS A 70 4.42 8.64 11.81
N GLY A 71 5.38 8.36 10.93
CA GLY A 71 6.75 7.99 11.28
C GLY A 71 6.87 6.61 11.95
N THR A 72 5.82 5.79 11.91
CA THR A 72 5.83 4.42 12.45
C THR A 72 6.56 3.47 11.49
N LEU A 73 6.49 3.73 10.19
CA LEU A 73 7.24 3.01 9.17
C LEU A 73 8.34 3.91 8.58
N PRO A 74 9.53 3.35 8.28
CA PRO A 74 10.59 4.11 7.64
C PRO A 74 10.16 4.52 6.22
N GLU A 75 10.59 5.70 5.78
CA GLU A 75 10.28 6.22 4.44
C GLU A 75 10.76 5.33 3.28
N ASN A 76 11.78 4.51 3.54
CA ASN A 76 12.31 3.52 2.59
C ASN A 76 11.70 2.14 2.79
N HIS A 77 10.52 2.03 3.42
CA HIS A 77 9.86 0.75 3.59
C HIS A 77 9.57 0.12 2.23
N GLU A 78 10.15 -1.06 2.03
CA GLU A 78 9.93 -1.87 0.85
C GLU A 78 8.66 -2.70 1.02
N VAL A 79 7.77 -2.59 0.04
CA VAL A 79 6.49 -3.28 0.06
C VAL A 79 6.52 -4.39 -0.97
N THR A 80 6.15 -5.60 -0.55
CA THR A 80 6.02 -6.76 -1.44
C THR A 80 4.83 -6.56 -2.38
N CYS A 81 5.16 -6.41 -3.66
CA CYS A 81 4.20 -6.12 -4.71
C CYS A 81 4.24 -7.21 -5.79
N LEU A 82 3.08 -7.66 -6.22
CA LEU A 82 2.90 -8.50 -7.40
C LEU A 82 2.79 -7.57 -8.62
N VAL A 83 3.80 -7.61 -9.49
CA VAL A 83 3.88 -6.89 -10.78
C VAL A 83 3.45 -7.80 -11.93
#